data_AF-A0A6I6JSA8-F1
#
_entry.id   AF-A0A6I6JSA8-F1
#
_cell.length_a   1.000
_cell.length_b   1.000
_cell.length_c   1.000
_cell.angle_alpha   90.00
_cell.angle_beta   90.00
_cell.angle_gamma   90.00
#
_symmetry.space_group_name_H-M   'P 1'
#
loop_
_entity.id
_entity.type
_entity.pdbx_description
1 polymer ?
#
loop_
_entity_poly.entity_id
_entity_poly.type
_entity_poly.pdbx_seq_one_letter_code
_entity_poly.pdbx_strand_id
1 'polypeptide(L)'
;MSYRFKIFFYARKNYVDVNGEISVMIRLMLDGQKAQFSSHLKVDPALWDSKLNIVKGDSTTAVLINEKLREIRMELNLHYKELKQQGIYFTVDKIKDAYLGVKSKVQMLLVVFREHNEELKLRIVCIISVSI
;
A
#
# COMPACT_ATOMS: atom_id res chain seq x y z
N MET A 1 -15.32 -24.22 9.01
CA MET A 1 -15.78 -23.14 8.10
C MET A 1 -14.69 -22.81 7.10
N SER A 2 -14.98 -22.92 5.80
CA SER A 2 -14.03 -22.58 4.72
C SER A 2 -14.41 -21.22 4.14
N TYR A 3 -13.71 -20.17 4.56
CA TYR A 3 -13.86 -18.82 4.00
C TYR A 3 -13.06 -18.72 2.68
N ARG A 4 -13.71 -18.31 1.59
CA ARG A 4 -13.07 -18.11 0.28
C ARG A 4 -12.51 -16.70 0.17
N PHE A 5 -11.35 -16.48 0.77
CA PHE A 5 -10.64 -15.21 0.68
C PHE A 5 -9.81 -15.12 -0.61
N LYS A 6 -9.97 -14.03 -1.38
CA LYS A 6 -9.18 -13.75 -2.58
C LYS A 6 -8.75 -12.28 -2.63
N ILE A 7 -7.51 -12.06 -3.06
CA ILE A 7 -6.93 -10.73 -3.28
C ILE A 7 -6.60 -10.59 -4.76
N PHE A 8 -7.12 -9.53 -5.38
CA PHE A 8 -6.86 -9.13 -6.76
C PHE A 8 -6.26 -7.73 -6.81
N PHE A 9 -5.32 -7.54 -7.72
CA PHE A 9 -4.79 -6.22 -8.07
C PHE A 9 -5.23 -5.90 -9.50
N TYR A 10 -5.62 -4.66 -9.77
CA TYR A 10 -5.93 -4.23 -11.14
C TYR A 10 -5.61 -2.75 -11.29
N ALA A 11 -5.08 -2.34 -12.43
CA ALA A 11 -4.83 -0.92 -12.70
C ALA A 11 -6.04 -0.27 -13.38
N ARG A 12 -6.42 0.94 -12.95
CA ARG A 12 -7.52 1.71 -13.56
C ARG A 12 -7.04 2.41 -14.83
N LYS A 13 -7.03 1.69 -15.96
CA LYS A 13 -6.61 2.24 -17.26
C LYS A 13 -7.42 3.47 -17.70
N ASN A 14 -8.66 3.61 -17.24
CA ASN A 14 -9.54 4.73 -17.61
C ASN A 14 -9.28 6.01 -16.79
N TYR A 15 -8.44 5.94 -15.75
CA TYR A 15 -8.09 7.07 -14.89
C TYR A 15 -6.58 7.26 -14.95
N VAL A 16 -6.15 8.03 -15.95
CA VAL A 16 -4.77 8.44 -16.14
C VAL A 16 -4.57 9.77 -15.42
N ASP A 17 -3.51 9.84 -14.61
CA ASP A 17 -3.09 11.02 -13.88
C ASP A 17 -2.47 12.06 -14.83
N VAL A 18 -2.22 13.29 -14.36
CA VAL A 18 -1.61 14.35 -15.18
C VAL A 18 -0.22 13.97 -15.69
N ASN A 19 0.45 13.06 -14.99
CA ASN A 19 1.76 12.52 -15.36
C ASN A 19 1.68 11.34 -16.35
N GLY A 20 0.49 10.94 -16.82
CA GLY A 20 0.35 9.78 -17.72
C GLY A 20 0.31 8.42 -17.02
N GLU A 21 0.36 8.40 -15.68
CA GLU A 21 0.39 7.16 -14.88
C GLU A 21 -1.02 6.72 -14.45
N ILE A 22 -1.19 5.41 -14.20
CA ILE A 22 -2.45 4.85 -13.69
C ILE A 22 -2.29 4.31 -12.28
N SER A 23 -3.34 4.43 -11.47
CA SER A 23 -3.32 3.92 -10.10
C SER A 23 -3.68 2.43 -10.04
N VAL A 24 -2.94 1.67 -9.24
CA VAL A 24 -3.23 0.27 -8.95
C VAL A 24 -4.26 0.18 -7.83
N MET A 25 -5.33 -0.56 -8.07
CA MET A 25 -6.40 -0.81 -7.13
C MET A 25 -6.28 -2.21 -6.54
N ILE A 26 -6.69 -2.33 -5.28
CA ILE A 26 -6.78 -3.59 -4.56
C ILE A 26 -8.26 -3.95 -4.46
N ARG A 27 -8.59 -5.21 -4.77
CA ARG A 27 -9.93 -5.77 -4.57
C ARG A 27 -9.82 -7.02 -3.70
N LEU A 28 -10.56 -6.98 -2.60
CA LEU A 28 -10.71 -8.09 -1.68
C LEU A 28 -12.06 -8.76 -1.91
N MET A 29 -12.09 -10.09 -1.76
CA MET A 29 -13.32 -10.88 -1.80
C MET A 29 -13.32 -11.89 -0.66
N LEU A 30 -14.43 -11.98 0.07
CA LEU A 30 -14.67 -12.96 1.13
C LEU A 30 -16.13 -13.41 1.03
N ASP A 31 -16.37 -14.69 0.77
CA ASP A 31 -17.70 -15.32 0.77
C ASP A 31 -18.81 -14.51 0.04
N GLY A 32 -18.45 -13.95 -1.13
CA GLY A 32 -19.37 -13.18 -1.98
C GLY A 32 -19.37 -11.67 -1.72
N GLN A 33 -18.90 -11.22 -0.55
CA GLN A 33 -18.68 -9.80 -0.27
C GLN A 33 -17.41 -9.30 -0.97
N LYS A 34 -17.39 -8.03 -1.36
CA LYS A 34 -16.29 -7.39 -2.08
C LYS A 34 -15.99 -6.03 -1.48
N ALA A 35 -14.72 -5.72 -1.27
CA ALA A 35 -14.26 -4.37 -0.96
C ALA A 35 -13.14 -3.97 -1.92
N GLN A 36 -13.05 -2.69 -2.24
CA GLN A 36 -12.00 -2.16 -3.10
C GLN A 36 -11.47 -0.84 -2.58
N PHE A 37 -10.16 -0.64 -2.71
CA PHE A 37 -9.47 0.58 -2.27
C PHE A 37 -8.19 0.78 -3.10
N SER A 38 -7.66 2.00 -3.10
CA SER A 38 -6.43 2.31 -3.83
C SER A 38 -5.21 1.76 -3.09
N SER A 39 -4.21 1.27 -3.82
CA SER A 39 -2.89 0.95 -3.24
C SER A 39 -2.01 2.18 -3.06
N HIS A 40 -2.40 3.33 -3.64
CA HIS A 40 -1.60 4.54 -3.81
C HIS A 40 -0.35 4.36 -4.68
N LEU A 41 -0.18 3.21 -5.32
CA LEU A 41 0.89 2.99 -6.30
C LEU A 41 0.43 3.50 -7.67
N LYS A 42 1.33 4.23 -8.33
CA LYS A 42 1.18 4.68 -9.71
C LYS A 42 2.10 3.83 -10.61
N VAL A 43 1.59 3.45 -11.78
CA VAL A 43 2.32 2.62 -12.75
C VAL A 43 2.07 3.14 -14.15
N ASP A 44 3.04 2.95 -15.05
CA ASP A 44 2.83 3.21 -16.47
C ASP A 44 1.82 2.19 -17.04
N PRO A 45 0.73 2.65 -17.71
CA PRO A 45 -0.21 1.77 -18.38
C PRO A 45 0.42 0.77 -19.35
N ALA A 46 1.51 1.16 -20.04
CA ALA A 46 2.21 0.33 -21.01
C ALA A 46 2.98 -0.82 -20.34
N LEU A 47 3.45 -0.60 -19.11
CA LEU A 47 4.20 -1.59 -18.33
C LEU A 47 3.27 -2.52 -17.54
N TRP A 48 2.01 -2.18 -17.30
CA TRP A 48 1.11 -3.02 -16.51
C TRP A 48 0.64 -4.30 -17.24
N ASP A 49 0.99 -5.47 -16.72
CA ASP A 49 0.43 -6.76 -17.15
C ASP A 49 -0.91 -7.03 -16.46
N SER A 50 -2.01 -6.96 -17.22
CA SER A 50 -3.36 -7.23 -16.69
C SER A 50 -3.69 -8.72 -16.51
N LYS A 51 -2.91 -9.63 -17.11
CA LYS A 51 -3.07 -11.09 -16.94
C LYS A 51 -2.36 -11.56 -15.67
N LEU A 52 -1.15 -11.07 -15.47
CA LEU A 52 -0.31 -11.45 -14.32
C LEU A 52 -0.51 -10.53 -13.10
N ASN A 53 -1.13 -9.35 -13.29
CA ASN A 53 -1.30 -8.30 -12.28
C ASN A 53 0.04 -7.84 -11.68
N ILE A 54 1.04 -7.70 -12.54
CA ILE A 54 2.40 -7.24 -12.22
C ILE A 54 2.79 -6.10 -13.16
N VAL A 55 3.77 -5.30 -12.76
CA VAL A 55 4.44 -4.36 -13.66
C VAL A 55 5.52 -5.14 -14.43
N LYS A 56 5.49 -5.07 -15.75
CA LYS A 56 6.50 -5.61 -16.65
C LYS A 56 7.73 -4.71 -16.67
N GLY A 57 8.86 -5.33 -16.98
CA GLY A 57 10.13 -4.66 -17.06
C GLY A 57 10.99 -4.94 -15.82
N ASP A 58 12.27 -4.71 -16.02
CA ASP A 58 13.39 -4.88 -15.09
C ASP A 58 13.87 -3.55 -14.50
N SER A 59 13.21 -2.44 -14.88
CA SER A 59 13.49 -1.14 -14.27
C SER A 59 13.37 -1.22 -12.74
N THR A 60 14.24 -0.50 -12.04
CA THR A 60 14.26 -0.44 -10.58
C THR A 60 12.88 -0.08 -10.01
N THR A 61 12.17 0.83 -10.68
CA THR A 61 10.79 1.22 -10.35
C THR A 61 9.81 0.06 -10.46
N ALA A 62 9.86 -0.72 -11.54
CA ALA A 62 8.98 -1.89 -11.73
C ALA A 62 9.22 -2.97 -10.67
N VAL A 63 10.48 -3.24 -10.33
CA VAL A 63 10.86 -4.18 -9.27
C VAL A 63 10.31 -3.70 -7.91
N LEU A 64 10.56 -2.45 -7.55
CA LEU A 64 10.05 -1.84 -6.31
C LEU A 64 8.51 -1.92 -6.20
N ILE A 65 7.79 -1.63 -7.29
CA ILE A 65 6.32 -1.72 -7.30
C ILE A 65 5.87 -3.16 -7.08
N ASN A 66 6.47 -4.12 -7.78
CA ASN A 66 6.12 -5.54 -7.64
C ASN A 66 6.42 -6.07 -6.23
N GLU A 67 7.52 -5.64 -5.60
CA GLU A 67 7.82 -5.94 -4.20
C GLU A 67 6.78 -5.34 -3.26
N LYS A 68 6.37 -4.08 -3.47
CA LYS A 68 5.29 -3.47 -2.69
C LYS A 68 3.96 -4.17 -2.86
N LEU A 69 3.60 -4.63 -4.06
CA LEU A 69 2.40 -5.43 -4.27
C LEU A 69 2.46 -6.77 -3.51
N ARG A 70 3.65 -7.40 -3.46
CA ARG A 70 3.86 -8.63 -2.68
C ARG A 70 3.71 -8.39 -1.18
N GLU A 71 4.32 -7.33 -0.66
CA GLU A 71 4.22 -6.92 0.75
C GLU A 71 2.76 -6.67 1.15
N ILE A 72 2.03 -5.87 0.37
CA ILE A 72 0.59 -5.62 0.58
C ILE A 72 -0.19 -6.95 0.63
N ARG A 73 0.12 -7.89 -0.26
CA ARG A 73 -0.53 -9.20 -0.28
C ARG A 73 -0.23 -10.00 0.98
N MET A 74 1.00 -9.92 1.50
CA MET A 74 1.38 -10.59 2.75
C MET A 74 0.65 -9.98 3.95
N GLU A 75 0.64 -8.64 4.09
CA GLU A 75 -0.05 -7.92 5.16
C GLU A 75 -1.54 -8.25 5.20
N LEU A 76 -2.23 -8.21 4.05
CA LEU A 76 -3.65 -8.55 3.95
C LEU A 76 -3.94 -10.01 4.34
N ASN A 77 -3.07 -10.94 3.97
CA ASN A 77 -3.20 -12.34 4.37
C ASN A 77 -2.95 -12.53 5.87
N LEU A 78 -2.05 -11.76 6.47
CA LEU A 78 -1.80 -11.79 7.90
C LEU A 78 -3.05 -11.35 8.67
N HIS A 79 -3.62 -10.20 8.32
CA HIS A 79 -4.86 -9.70 8.95
C HIS A 79 -6.04 -10.67 8.79
N TYR A 80 -6.17 -11.29 7.62
CA TYR A 80 -7.17 -12.34 7.42
C TYR A 80 -6.94 -13.55 8.34
N LYS A 81 -5.69 -14.00 8.52
CA LYS A 81 -5.37 -15.11 9.43
C LYS A 81 -5.66 -14.75 10.89
N GLU A 82 -5.29 -13.55 11.33
CA GLU A 82 -5.54 -13.06 12.68
C GLU A 82 -7.04 -13.03 13.00
N LEU A 83 -7.84 -12.43 12.10
CA LEU A 83 -9.30 -12.37 12.26
C LEU A 83 -9.94 -13.76 12.24
N LYS A 84 -9.42 -14.67 11.42
CA LYS A 84 -9.88 -16.06 11.38
C LYS A 84 -9.55 -16.82 12.67
N GLN A 85 -8.39 -16.59 13.27
CA GLN A 85 -7.97 -17.23 14.53
C GLN A 85 -8.79 -16.75 15.73
N GLN A 86 -9.23 -15.49 15.72
CA GLN A 86 -10.09 -14.93 16.77
C GLN A 86 -11.49 -15.60 16.84
N GLY A 87 -11.88 -16.35 15.81
CA GLY A 87 -13.13 -17.14 15.82
C GLY A 87 -14.41 -16.30 15.73
N ILE A 88 -14.30 -14.99 15.55
CA ILE A 88 -15.44 -14.05 15.45
C ILE A 88 -15.83 -13.90 13.98
N TYR A 89 -17.11 -13.67 13.71
CA TYR A 89 -17.58 -13.30 12.36
C TYR A 89 -16.94 -11.97 11.91
N PHE A 90 -16.21 -12.01 10.80
CA PHE A 90 -15.58 -10.82 10.21
C PHE A 90 -16.01 -10.65 8.74
N THR A 91 -16.06 -9.39 8.30
CA THR A 91 -16.41 -8.99 6.93
C THR A 91 -15.16 -8.57 6.17
N VAL A 92 -15.30 -8.40 4.85
CA VAL A 92 -14.20 -7.86 4.02
C VAL A 92 -13.80 -6.46 4.49
N ASP A 93 -14.79 -5.65 4.89
CA ASP A 93 -14.53 -4.30 5.38
C ASP A 93 -13.67 -4.30 6.66
N LYS A 94 -13.87 -5.24 7.59
CA LYS A 94 -12.98 -5.35 8.76
C LYS A 94 -11.52 -5.63 8.37
N ILE A 95 -11.28 -6.43 7.34
CA ILE A 95 -9.91 -6.70 6.82
C ILE A 95 -9.32 -5.42 6.21
N LYS A 96 -10.12 -4.71 5.41
CA LYS A 96 -9.74 -3.43 4.81
C LYS A 96 -9.42 -2.40 5.88
N ASP A 97 -10.27 -2.26 6.88
CA ASP A 97 -10.14 -1.26 7.95
C ASP A 97 -8.95 -1.59 8.85
N ALA A 98 -8.68 -2.87 9.13
CA ALA A 98 -7.46 -3.29 9.83
C ALA A 98 -6.20 -2.87 9.06
N TYR A 99 -6.16 -3.16 7.76
CA TYR A 99 -5.03 -2.78 6.89
C TYR A 99 -4.85 -1.25 6.79
N LEU A 100 -5.93 -0.50 6.52
CA LEU A 100 -5.88 0.96 6.39
C LEU A 100 -5.60 1.65 7.73
N GLY A 101 -6.15 1.14 8.83
CA GLY A 101 -5.94 1.67 10.17
C GLY A 101 -4.50 1.50 10.66
N VAL A 102 -3.86 0.38 10.32
CA VAL A 102 -2.42 0.18 10.57
C VAL A 102 -1.59 1.11 9.71
N LYS A 103 -1.89 1.24 8.41
CA LYS A 103 -1.16 2.16 7.53
C LYS A 103 -1.29 3.62 7.92
N SER A 104 -2.49 4.07 8.32
CA SER A 104 -2.70 5.45 8.77
C SER A 104 -1.83 5.77 9.99
N LYS A 105 -1.69 4.83 10.93
CA LYS A 105 -0.85 4.99 12.13
C LYS A 105 0.63 5.03 11.77
N VAL A 106 1.10 4.13 10.89
CA VAL A 106 2.50 4.10 10.45
C VAL A 106 2.86 5.33 9.64
N GLN A 107 1.99 5.79 8.74
CA GLN A 107 2.23 7.02 7.98
C GLN A 107 2.27 8.26 8.87
N MET A 108 1.35 8.38 9.84
CA MET A 108 1.38 9.49 10.81
C MET A 108 2.67 9.46 11.64
N LEU A 109 3.08 8.29 12.13
CA LEU A 109 4.33 8.14 12.87
C LEU A 109 5.55 8.56 12.03
N LEU A 110 5.62 8.15 10.76
CA LEU A 110 6.70 8.54 9.85
C LEU A 110 6.71 10.04 9.53
N VAL A 111 5.55 10.68 9.41
CA VAL A 111 5.45 12.13 9.22
C VAL A 111 5.97 12.87 10.44
N VAL A 112 5.52 12.47 11.64
CA VAL A 112 5.98 13.05 12.91
C VAL A 112 7.49 12.84 13.10
N PHE A 113 8.04 11.68 12.75
CA PHE A 113 9.49 11.46 12.81
C PHE A 113 10.28 12.28 11.78
N ARG A 114 9.71 12.58 10.60
CA ARG A 114 10.36 13.49 9.64
C ARG A 114 10.35 14.93 10.12
N GLU A 115 9.24 15.40 10.69
CA GLU A 115 9.17 16.74 11.29
C GLU A 115 10.25 16.94 12.36
N HIS A 116 10.41 15.97 13.27
CA HIS A 116 11.48 16.04 14.28
C HIS A 116 12.89 15.93 13.68
N ASN A 117 13.10 15.14 12.61
CA ASN A 117 14.41 15.03 11.96
C ASN A 117 14.80 16.27 11.13
N GLU A 118 13.82 16.98 10.56
CA GLU A 118 14.04 18.26 9.88
C GLU A 118 14.38 19.38 10.89
N GLU A 119 13.72 19.39 12.06
CA GLU A 119 14.02 20.31 13.15
C GLU A 119 15.46 20.15 13.70
N LEU A 120 15.95 18.90 13.77
CA LEU A 120 17.32 18.60 14.20
C LEU A 120 18.38 19.05 13.17
N LYS A 121 18.07 19.00 11.86
CA LYS A 121 18.98 19.50 10.82
C LYS A 121 19.15 21.02 10.88
N LEU A 122 18.07 21.75 11.14
CA LEU A 122 18.13 23.22 11.27
C LEU A 122 18.96 23.66 12.49
N ARG A 123 18.96 22.89 13.58
CA ARG A 123 19.77 23.19 14.77
C ARG A 123 21.27 22.93 14.61
N ILE A 124 21.67 21.98 13.75
CA ILE A 124 23.09 21.71 13.51
C ILE A 124 23.73 22.82 12.66
N VAL A 125 22.99 23.40 11.71
CA VAL A 125 23.50 24.51 10.88
C VAL A 125 23.80 25.77 11.69
N CYS A 126 23.00 26.07 12.73
CA CYS A 126 23.23 27.25 13.57
C CYS A 126 24.52 27.21 14.42
N ILE A 127 25.08 26.04 14.73
CA ILE A 127 26.29 25.96 15.57
C ILE A 127 27.56 26.26 14.75
N ILE A 128 27.52 26.04 13.44
CA ILE A 128 28.71 26.18 12.56
C ILE A 128 28.90 27.64 12.10
N SER A 129 27.88 28.50 12.21
CA SER A 129 27.94 29.90 11.79
C SER A 129 28.37 30.89 12.88
N VAL A 130 28.62 30.45 14.12
CA VAL A 130 28.97 31.35 15.25
C VAL A 130 30.46 31.28 15.63
N SER A 131 31.29 30.52 14.91
CA SER A 131 32.73 30.38 15.21
C SER A 131 33.66 30.76 14.05
N ILE A 132 33.27 31.73 13.21
CA ILE A 132 34.18 32.41 12.28
C ILE A 132 34.36 33.84 12.75
#